data_AF-A0A8S1ZYW8-F1
#
_entry.id   AF-A0A8S1ZYW8-F1
#
_cell.length_a   1.000
_cell.length_b   1.000
_cell.length_c   1.000
_cell.angle_alpha   90.00
_cell.angle_beta   90.00
_cell.angle_gamma   90.00
#
_symmetry.space_group_name_H-M   'P 1'
#
loop_
_entity.id
_entity.type
_entity.pdbx_description
1 polymer ?
#
loop_
_entity_poly.entity_id
_entity_poly.type
_entity_poly.pdbx_seq_one_letter_code
_entity_poly.pdbx_strand_id
1 'polypeptide(L)'
;MATLENSFYADLDELSDNEAELDARTEEEEDNIDMDMEDLETLNYDDLSRVSKLQETHRYADIMQRVEEALGKDSDGGAEMGTVLEDKLIVDCNQLSADIENEIVIVHDFIRDKPSVTTLTTKGKPLPDSILRNTLDACDHAIDLDSARKKVLEFVESKMGSIAPNLSAIVGSAVAAKLMGTAGGLSALANMPACNVLVVGHNRKNRVGFSTALSQSRAGYLEQTEIFQSTPPELRMRASRLLASKSTLAARVDATRGDPSGTNGKALREEIRKNIDKWQEPPPARQPKPLHVPYSEPKKRRGGRRLRKMKERYQVTDMRKLANRMAFGTPEESSLGDGLGIGYGMLGQAGSNRLHVSSKLKVNAKVAKKRQFTGGSTTSGLTTSSLAFTLVQGIELCNPQALGLVSGIQSTYFSESGTFFKLKKI
;
A
#
# COMPACT_ATOMS: atom_id res chain seq x y z
N MET A 1 59.90 15.00 -11.21
CA MET A 1 59.37 13.90 -12.05
C MET A 1 57.89 14.12 -12.20
N ALA A 2 57.39 14.09 -13.44
CA ALA A 2 56.03 14.43 -13.81
C ALA A 2 54.98 13.45 -13.24
N THR A 3 53.85 13.97 -12.77
CA THR A 3 52.63 13.20 -12.45
C THR A 3 51.39 13.99 -12.85
N LEU A 4 50.82 13.63 -14.01
CA LEU A 4 49.41 13.37 -14.36
C LEU A 4 48.21 14.09 -13.68
N GLU A 5 48.37 15.22 -12.98
CA GLU A 5 47.24 15.97 -12.40
C GLU A 5 46.98 17.35 -13.03
N ASN A 6 47.89 17.85 -13.88
CA ASN A 6 47.77 19.19 -14.48
C ASN A 6 47.19 19.22 -15.92
N SER A 7 46.65 18.11 -16.43
CA SER A 7 46.09 18.05 -17.79
C SER A 7 44.56 17.93 -17.84
N PHE A 8 43.85 18.13 -16.74
CA PHE A 8 42.38 18.05 -16.70
C PHE A 8 41.70 19.40 -16.44
N TYR A 9 42.46 20.44 -16.09
CA TYR A 9 41.95 21.77 -15.77
C TYR A 9 41.98 22.76 -16.94
N ALA A 10 42.41 22.33 -18.15
CA ALA A 10 42.54 23.22 -19.31
C ALA A 10 41.34 23.19 -20.27
N ASP A 11 40.38 22.26 -20.10
CA ASP A 11 39.28 22.02 -21.08
C ASP A 11 37.92 22.60 -20.66
N LEU A 12 37.83 23.42 -19.60
CA LEU A 12 36.55 24.00 -19.14
C LEU A 12 36.42 25.52 -19.27
N ASP A 13 37.47 26.22 -19.72
CA ASP A 13 37.45 27.69 -19.84
C ASP A 13 37.13 28.20 -21.27
N GLU A 14 36.79 27.33 -22.23
CA GLU A 14 36.66 27.71 -23.66
C GLU A 14 35.24 27.72 -24.25
N LEU A 15 34.16 27.78 -23.44
CA LEU A 15 32.78 27.91 -23.96
C LEU A 15 31.92 28.97 -23.24
N SER A 16 32.54 30.09 -22.84
CA SER A 16 31.83 31.26 -22.29
C SER A 16 31.71 32.44 -23.27
N ASP A 17 32.23 32.35 -24.50
CA ASP A 17 32.22 33.48 -25.43
C ASP A 17 31.28 33.20 -26.61
N ASN A 18 30.02 33.62 -26.45
CA ASN A 18 29.10 33.92 -27.56
C ASN A 18 28.00 34.87 -27.05
N GLU A 19 28.40 36.08 -26.66
CA GLU A 19 27.55 37.26 -26.77
C GLU A 19 28.03 38.07 -27.98
N ALA A 20 27.17 38.20 -28.99
CA ALA A 20 27.31 39.18 -30.05
C ALA A 20 25.94 39.82 -30.31
N GLU A 21 25.94 41.14 -30.12
CA GLU A 21 24.92 42.17 -30.31
C GLU A 21 24.01 42.03 -31.53
N LEU A 22 22.76 42.46 -31.37
CA LEU A 22 22.06 43.27 -32.37
C LEU A 22 21.19 44.31 -31.64
N ASP A 23 21.73 45.51 -31.52
CA ASP A 23 21.04 46.75 -31.13
C ASP A 23 20.06 47.21 -32.24
N ALA A 24 18.90 47.73 -31.81
CA ALA A 24 18.46 49.11 -32.06
C ALA A 24 16.92 49.26 -32.26
N ARG A 25 16.37 50.23 -31.51
CA ARG A 25 15.06 50.91 -31.64
C ARG A 25 13.89 50.13 -31.02
N THR A 26 13.15 50.67 -30.04
CA THR A 26 12.62 52.04 -29.93
C THR A 26 12.39 52.36 -28.45
N GLU A 27 12.88 53.52 -28.01
CA GLU A 27 12.32 54.23 -26.85
C GLU A 27 10.97 54.80 -27.29
N GLU A 28 9.87 54.39 -26.65
CA GLU A 28 8.71 55.25 -26.48
C GLU A 28 8.26 55.18 -25.02
N GLU A 29 7.91 56.37 -24.56
CA GLU A 29 7.67 56.84 -23.22
C GLU A 29 6.49 56.14 -22.51
N GLU A 30 6.60 56.13 -21.18
CA GLU A 30 5.54 56.38 -20.21
C GLU A 30 4.16 55.75 -20.45
N ASP A 31 3.83 54.76 -19.62
CA ASP A 31 2.65 54.91 -18.78
C ASP A 31 2.89 54.20 -17.44
N ASN A 32 2.92 55.00 -16.37
CA ASN A 32 2.74 54.54 -15.01
C ASN A 32 1.39 53.83 -14.94
N ILE A 33 1.42 52.50 -14.89
CA ILE A 33 0.33 51.74 -14.28
C ILE A 33 0.97 51.15 -13.02
N ASP A 34 0.85 51.90 -11.93
CA ASP A 34 0.62 51.29 -10.62
C ASP A 34 -0.54 50.33 -10.84
N MET A 35 -0.24 49.07 -11.16
CA MET A 35 -1.25 48.02 -11.13
C MET A 35 -1.49 47.79 -9.66
N ASP A 36 -2.49 48.54 -9.20
CA ASP A 36 -3.03 48.51 -7.86
C ASP A 36 -3.01 47.09 -7.31
N MET A 37 -2.40 47.00 -6.15
CA MET A 37 -2.26 45.84 -5.31
C MET A 37 -3.63 45.39 -4.74
N GLU A 38 -4.70 45.46 -5.53
CA GLU A 38 -6.10 45.33 -5.09
C GLU A 38 -6.98 44.42 -5.96
N ASP A 39 -6.47 43.86 -7.07
CA ASP A 39 -7.30 42.97 -7.92
C ASP A 39 -7.04 41.46 -7.71
N LEU A 40 -6.62 41.09 -6.51
CA LEU A 40 -6.86 39.73 -5.97
C LEU A 40 -7.65 39.79 -4.66
N GLU A 41 -8.55 40.77 -4.56
CA GLU A 41 -9.61 40.77 -3.56
C GLU A 41 -10.49 39.52 -3.71
N THR A 42 -10.16 38.53 -2.87
CA THR A 42 -11.11 38.02 -1.89
C THR A 42 -12.38 37.37 -2.45
N LEU A 43 -12.21 36.16 -3.00
CA LEU A 43 -13.13 35.09 -2.60
C LEU A 43 -12.85 34.78 -1.12
N ASN A 44 -13.57 35.51 -0.28
CA ASN A 44 -13.67 35.51 1.18
C ASN A 44 -13.46 34.12 1.87
N TYR A 45 -12.21 33.69 1.99
CA TYR A 45 -11.73 32.50 2.71
C TYR A 45 -10.94 32.87 3.98
N ASP A 46 -11.12 34.09 4.52
CA ASP A 46 -10.20 34.62 5.53
C ASP A 46 -10.53 34.28 6.98
N ASP A 47 -11.79 34.03 7.29
CA ASP A 47 -12.24 33.79 8.66
C ASP A 47 -12.39 32.30 8.94
N LEU A 48 -11.53 31.79 9.83
CA LEU A 48 -11.59 30.43 10.37
C LEU A 48 -12.99 30.09 10.93
N SER A 49 -13.68 31.07 11.52
CA SER A 49 -15.03 30.93 12.09
C SER A 49 -16.11 30.58 11.05
N ARG A 50 -15.90 30.87 9.76
CA ARG A 50 -16.84 30.43 8.71
C ARG A 50 -16.66 28.96 8.34
N VAL A 51 -15.48 28.40 8.60
CA VAL A 51 -15.09 27.06 8.17
C VAL A 51 -15.19 26.07 9.33
N SER A 52 -14.89 26.50 10.55
CA SER A 52 -15.04 25.75 11.80
C SER A 52 -16.23 26.29 12.58
N LYS A 53 -17.30 25.50 12.68
CA LYS A 53 -18.57 25.89 13.33
C LYS A 53 -18.99 24.95 14.45
N LEU A 54 -18.30 23.82 14.63
CA LEU A 54 -18.78 22.76 15.53
C LEU A 54 -18.82 23.26 16.98
N GLN A 55 -17.79 23.98 17.42
CA GLN A 55 -17.70 24.51 18.78
C GLN A 55 -18.80 25.55 19.09
N GLU A 56 -19.29 26.26 18.07
CA GLU A 56 -20.39 27.22 18.21
C GLU A 56 -21.76 26.53 18.33
N THR A 57 -21.85 25.24 18.01
CA THR A 57 -23.13 24.52 18.10
C THR A 57 -23.50 24.23 19.55
N HIS A 58 -24.76 24.48 19.90
CA HIS A 58 -25.33 24.11 21.21
C HIS A 58 -25.15 22.62 21.51
N ARG A 59 -25.19 21.77 20.46
CA ARG A 59 -24.96 20.33 20.56
C ARG A 59 -23.57 20.00 21.09
N TYR A 60 -22.52 20.69 20.64
CA TYR A 60 -21.16 20.46 21.13
C TYR A 60 -21.04 20.83 22.62
N ALA A 61 -21.53 22.02 22.99
CA ALA A 61 -21.49 22.49 24.37
C ALA A 61 -22.24 21.56 25.33
N ASP A 62 -23.46 21.14 24.96
CA ASP A 62 -24.28 20.22 25.77
C ASP A 62 -23.58 18.87 26.00
N ILE A 63 -23.04 18.27 24.94
CA ILE A 63 -22.41 16.95 25.02
C ILE A 63 -21.12 17.05 25.81
N MET A 64 -20.27 18.05 25.55
CA MET A 64 -19.01 18.23 26.26
C MET A 64 -19.24 18.51 27.75
N GLN A 65 -20.23 19.33 28.11
CA GLN A 65 -20.60 19.55 29.50
C GLN A 65 -21.03 18.25 30.19
N ARG A 66 -21.89 17.44 29.55
CA ARG A 66 -22.32 16.14 30.09
C ARG A 66 -21.16 15.16 30.23
N VAL A 67 -20.20 15.18 29.30
CA VAL A 67 -18.99 14.35 29.36
C VAL A 67 -18.12 14.76 30.54
N GLU A 68 -17.89 16.06 30.74
CA GLU A 68 -17.12 16.57 31.87
C GLU A 68 -17.80 16.29 33.22
N GLU A 69 -19.12 16.45 33.30
CA GLU A 69 -19.89 16.06 34.49
C GLU A 69 -19.82 14.56 34.78
N ALA A 70 -19.87 13.72 33.74
CA ALA A 70 -19.79 12.27 33.90
C ALA A 70 -18.38 11.83 34.32
N LEU A 71 -17.33 12.43 33.75
CA LEU A 71 -15.95 12.17 34.13
C LEU A 71 -15.65 12.64 35.57
N GLY A 72 -16.26 13.76 35.99
CA GLY A 72 -16.17 14.25 37.37
C GLY A 72 -16.85 13.32 38.39
N LYS A 73 -17.99 12.72 38.06
CA LYS A 73 -18.73 11.80 38.94
C LYS A 73 -18.05 10.45 39.17
N ASP A 74 -17.33 9.93 38.17
CA ASP A 74 -16.59 8.67 38.31
C ASP A 74 -15.45 8.77 39.36
N SER A 75 -15.03 9.99 39.77
CA SER A 75 -14.03 10.20 40.82
C SER A 75 -14.54 9.95 42.25
N ASP A 76 -15.86 9.96 42.47
CA ASP A 76 -16.47 9.95 43.81
C ASP A 76 -17.10 8.60 44.22
N GLY A 77 -16.77 7.50 43.50
CA GLY A 77 -17.08 6.13 43.93
C GLY A 77 -18.57 5.75 43.99
N GLY A 78 -19.44 6.48 43.29
CA GLY A 78 -20.88 6.24 43.27
C GLY A 78 -21.30 5.12 42.32
N ALA A 79 -21.81 4.02 42.88
CA ALA A 79 -22.36 2.88 42.17
C ALA A 79 -23.58 3.22 41.28
N GLU A 80 -23.62 2.55 40.13
CA GLU A 80 -24.78 2.14 39.32
C GLU A 80 -26.09 2.93 39.50
N MET A 81 -26.37 3.89 38.62
CA MET A 81 -27.77 4.19 38.24
C MET A 81 -27.84 5.05 36.95
N GLY A 82 -28.26 4.44 35.83
CA GLY A 82 -28.64 5.21 34.63
C GLY A 82 -28.39 4.63 33.24
N THR A 83 -28.39 3.30 33.05
CA THR A 83 -27.97 2.61 31.81
C THR A 83 -28.54 3.15 30.49
N VAL A 84 -29.77 3.68 30.48
CA VAL A 84 -30.42 4.13 29.23
C VAL A 84 -30.04 5.56 28.81
N LEU A 85 -29.76 6.44 29.79
CA LEU A 85 -29.35 7.82 29.50
C LEU A 85 -27.87 7.88 29.11
N GLU A 86 -27.05 7.01 29.72
CA GLU A 86 -25.63 6.88 29.41
C GLU A 86 -25.39 6.29 28.02
N ASP A 87 -26.14 5.26 27.61
CA ASP A 87 -26.07 4.68 26.26
C ASP A 87 -26.30 5.73 25.15
N LYS A 88 -27.23 6.67 25.37
CA LYS A 88 -27.50 7.77 24.43
C LYS A 88 -26.34 8.76 24.37
N LEU A 89 -25.79 9.14 25.54
CA LEU A 89 -24.64 10.03 25.61
C LEU A 89 -23.43 9.44 24.89
N ILE A 90 -23.20 8.13 24.98
CA ILE A 90 -22.11 7.44 24.28
C ILE A 90 -22.29 7.50 22.75
N VAL A 91 -23.51 7.30 22.24
CA VAL A 91 -23.78 7.43 20.80
C VAL A 91 -23.53 8.87 20.34
N ASP A 92 -24.00 9.85 21.13
CA ASP A 92 -23.77 11.26 20.85
C ASP A 92 -22.28 11.62 20.89
N CYS A 93 -21.52 11.06 21.83
CA CYS A 93 -20.06 11.19 21.95
C CYS A 93 -19.33 10.61 20.73
N ASN A 94 -19.73 9.44 20.26
CA ASN A 94 -19.12 8.82 19.07
C ASN A 94 -19.36 9.66 17.82
N GLN A 95 -20.58 10.16 17.63
CA GLN A 95 -20.89 11.05 16.52
C GLN A 95 -20.11 12.37 16.64
N LEU A 96 -20.04 12.95 17.84
CA LEU A 96 -19.26 14.16 18.10
C LEU A 96 -17.77 13.95 17.82
N SER A 97 -17.20 12.80 18.20
CA SER A 97 -15.81 12.48 17.91
C SER A 97 -15.52 12.42 16.41
N ALA A 98 -16.44 11.87 15.61
CA ALA A 98 -16.30 11.87 14.15
C ALA A 98 -16.43 13.28 13.56
N ASP A 99 -17.36 14.08 14.09
CA ASP A 99 -17.54 15.47 13.69
C ASP A 99 -16.28 16.31 14.00
N ILE A 100 -15.67 16.12 15.19
CA ILE A 100 -14.41 16.76 15.59
C ILE A 100 -13.25 16.33 14.67
N GLU A 101 -13.14 15.03 14.33
CA GLU A 101 -12.10 14.55 13.41
C GLU A 101 -12.21 15.20 12.02
N ASN A 102 -13.43 15.30 11.49
CA ASN A 102 -13.67 15.96 10.20
C ASN A 102 -13.29 17.44 10.26
N GLU A 103 -13.61 18.13 11.36
CA GLU A 103 -13.27 19.54 11.52
C GLU A 103 -11.77 19.76 11.70
N ILE A 104 -11.06 18.89 12.42
CA ILE A 104 -9.59 18.94 12.50
C ILE A 104 -8.96 18.81 11.10
N VAL A 105 -9.52 17.96 10.22
CA VAL A 105 -9.05 17.84 8.83
C VAL A 105 -9.28 19.14 8.06
N ILE A 106 -10.44 19.77 8.24
CA ILE A 106 -10.78 21.06 7.61
C ILE A 106 -9.84 22.18 8.10
N VAL A 107 -9.60 22.27 9.41
CA VAL A 107 -8.65 23.24 9.99
C VAL A 107 -7.23 22.96 9.53
N HIS A 108 -6.82 21.70 9.46
CA HIS A 108 -5.52 21.31 8.91
C HIS A 108 -5.37 21.72 7.44
N ASP A 109 -6.40 21.51 6.60
CA ASP A 109 -6.37 21.91 5.20
C ASP A 109 -6.32 23.44 5.05
N PHE A 110 -7.03 24.18 5.90
CA PHE A 110 -6.92 25.64 6.00
C PHE A 110 -5.49 26.09 6.37
N ILE A 111 -4.89 25.46 7.39
CA ILE A 111 -3.50 25.73 7.82
C ILE A 111 -2.48 25.30 6.76
N ARG A 112 -2.78 24.33 5.90
CA ARG A 112 -1.88 23.91 4.82
C ARG A 112 -1.94 24.86 3.63
N ASP A 113 -3.15 25.28 3.27
CA ASP A 113 -3.38 26.03 2.03
C ASP A 113 -3.06 27.53 2.20
N LYS A 114 -3.17 28.08 3.42
CA LYS A 114 -2.79 29.47 3.73
C LYS A 114 -1.27 29.76 3.59
N PRO A 115 -0.36 28.96 4.16
CA PRO A 115 1.08 29.08 3.99
C PRO A 115 1.60 28.16 2.88
N SER A 116 0.88 27.97 1.76
CA SER A 116 1.29 27.09 0.65
C SER A 116 2.59 27.52 -0.09
N VAL A 117 3.48 28.26 0.58
CA VAL A 117 4.92 28.29 0.34
C VAL A 117 5.52 27.06 1.02
N THR A 118 5.29 25.89 0.42
CA THR A 118 6.03 24.67 0.83
C THR A 118 7.52 24.94 0.60
N THR A 119 8.32 24.78 1.65
CA THR A 119 9.73 25.14 1.83
C THR A 119 10.74 24.49 0.88
N LEU A 120 10.32 23.97 -0.28
CA LEU A 120 11.18 23.11 -1.09
C LEU A 120 12.15 23.87 -1.99
N THR A 121 11.92 25.14 -2.36
CA THR A 121 12.89 25.91 -3.17
C THR A 121 12.79 27.45 -3.09
N THR A 122 12.10 28.07 -2.13
CA THR A 122 11.97 29.54 -2.13
C THR A 122 12.83 30.20 -1.05
N LYS A 123 13.55 31.26 -1.44
CA LYS A 123 14.06 32.29 -0.52
C LYS A 123 12.81 33.03 0.03
N GLY A 124 12.11 32.42 0.98
CA GLY A 124 10.77 32.87 1.40
C GLY A 124 10.74 34.32 1.90
N LYS A 125 9.63 35.02 1.66
CA LYS A 125 9.30 36.30 2.29
C LYS A 125 8.57 36.04 3.62
N PRO A 126 8.78 36.86 4.67
CA PRO A 126 8.01 36.74 5.91
C PRO A 126 6.51 36.94 5.61
N LEU A 127 5.66 36.15 6.29
CA LEU A 127 4.21 36.29 6.16
C LEU A 127 3.75 37.64 6.75
N PRO A 128 2.69 38.26 6.19
CA PRO A 128 2.09 39.44 6.81
C PRO A 128 1.46 39.08 8.16
N ASP A 129 1.53 40.02 9.11
CA ASP A 129 1.09 39.82 10.49
C ASP A 129 -0.39 39.40 10.63
N SER A 130 -1.25 39.82 9.71
CA SER A 130 -2.67 39.42 9.68
C SER A 130 -2.84 37.92 9.43
N ILE A 131 -2.15 37.39 8.42
CA ILE A 131 -2.19 35.96 8.08
C ILE A 131 -1.52 35.15 9.19
N LEU A 132 -0.41 35.64 9.75
CA LEU A 132 0.29 34.97 10.85
C LEU A 132 -0.60 34.82 12.09
N ARG A 133 -1.36 35.86 12.47
CA ARG A 133 -2.29 35.77 13.59
C ARG A 133 -3.40 34.76 13.30
N ASN A 134 -4.03 34.83 12.14
CA ASN A 134 -5.10 33.90 11.77
C ASN A 134 -4.63 32.44 11.70
N THR A 135 -3.38 32.18 11.29
CA THR A 135 -2.83 30.82 11.29
C THR A 135 -2.50 30.34 12.70
N LEU A 136 -2.00 31.21 13.59
CA LEU A 136 -1.79 30.89 14.99
C LEU A 136 -3.11 30.57 15.70
N ASP A 137 -4.13 31.39 15.51
CA ASP A 137 -5.48 31.16 16.05
C ASP A 137 -6.06 29.82 15.55
N ALA A 138 -5.83 29.48 14.27
CA ALA A 138 -6.21 28.18 13.71
C ALA A 138 -5.45 27.00 14.34
N CYS A 139 -4.16 27.17 14.66
CA CYS A 139 -3.37 26.16 15.36
C CYS A 139 -3.92 25.93 16.77
N ASP A 140 -4.24 27.01 17.49
CA ASP A 140 -4.79 26.92 18.84
C ASP A 140 -6.16 26.24 18.84
N HIS A 141 -7.04 26.59 17.89
CA HIS A 141 -8.32 25.88 17.70
C HIS A 141 -8.13 24.38 17.38
N ALA A 142 -7.14 24.02 16.56
CA ALA A 142 -6.86 22.60 16.29
C ALA A 142 -6.40 21.84 17.55
N ILE A 143 -5.60 22.49 18.41
CA ILE A 143 -5.16 21.93 19.69
C ILE A 143 -6.34 21.76 20.63
N ASP A 144 -7.25 22.74 20.70
CA ASP A 144 -8.45 22.69 21.53
C ASP A 144 -9.38 21.54 21.09
N LEU A 145 -9.62 21.39 19.78
CA LEU A 145 -10.39 20.28 19.21
C LEU A 145 -9.76 18.92 19.51
N ASP A 146 -8.43 18.78 19.41
CA ASP A 146 -7.73 17.54 19.77
C ASP A 146 -7.84 17.24 21.27
N SER A 147 -7.76 18.27 22.13
CA SER A 147 -7.96 18.12 23.56
C SER A 147 -9.39 17.66 23.91
N ALA A 148 -10.40 18.23 23.24
CA ALA A 148 -11.79 17.84 23.40
C ALA A 148 -12.02 16.39 22.94
N ARG A 149 -11.46 16.00 21.79
CA ARG A 149 -11.50 14.62 21.30
C ARG A 149 -10.88 13.64 22.29
N LYS A 150 -9.75 14.00 22.90
CA LYS A 150 -9.11 13.18 23.94
C LYS A 150 -10.03 12.98 25.15
N LYS A 151 -10.70 14.04 25.64
CA LYS A 151 -11.68 13.94 26.74
C LYS A 151 -12.84 13.00 26.39
N VAL A 152 -13.39 13.12 25.18
CA VAL A 152 -14.47 12.23 24.70
C VAL A 152 -14.00 10.76 24.63
N LEU A 153 -12.78 10.51 24.13
CA LEU A 153 -12.22 9.17 24.07
C LEU A 153 -11.95 8.59 25.46
N GLU A 154 -11.50 9.40 26.42
CA GLU A 154 -11.28 8.99 27.81
C GLU A 154 -12.61 8.58 28.49
N PHE A 155 -13.68 9.34 28.26
CA PHE A 155 -15.02 8.98 28.73
C PHE A 155 -15.53 7.66 28.10
N VAL A 156 -15.37 7.50 26.78
CA VAL A 156 -15.75 6.26 26.10
C VAL A 156 -14.90 5.08 26.59
N GLU A 157 -13.63 5.31 26.93
CA GLU A 157 -12.75 4.30 27.51
C GLU A 157 -13.25 3.83 28.89
N SER A 158 -13.64 4.75 29.77
CA SER A 158 -14.13 4.40 31.13
C SER A 158 -15.38 3.52 31.07
N LYS A 159 -16.26 3.75 30.08
CA LYS A 159 -17.49 2.97 29.86
C LYS A 159 -17.32 1.80 28.89
N MET A 160 -16.12 1.55 28.34
CA MET A 160 -15.89 0.48 27.37
C MET A 160 -16.19 -0.92 27.93
N GLY A 161 -16.03 -1.10 29.24
CA GLY A 161 -16.34 -2.36 29.93
C GLY A 161 -17.82 -2.74 29.89
N SER A 162 -18.74 -1.77 29.83
CA SER A 162 -20.18 -2.03 29.68
C SER A 162 -20.62 -2.05 28.21
N ILE A 163 -20.01 -1.21 27.36
CA ILE A 163 -20.37 -1.07 25.93
C ILE A 163 -19.92 -2.27 25.11
N ALA A 164 -18.65 -2.65 25.24
CA ALA A 164 -18.01 -3.69 24.42
C ALA A 164 -17.10 -4.59 25.28
N PRO A 165 -17.67 -5.40 26.18
CA PRO A 165 -16.90 -6.24 27.09
C PRO A 165 -16.06 -7.29 26.35
N ASN A 166 -16.53 -7.83 25.21
CA ASN A 166 -15.78 -8.85 24.48
C ASN A 166 -14.61 -8.25 23.69
N LEU A 167 -14.81 -7.10 23.04
CA LEU A 167 -13.75 -6.39 22.32
C LEU A 167 -12.66 -5.89 23.27
N SER A 168 -13.06 -5.31 24.41
CA SER A 168 -12.15 -4.84 25.45
C SER A 168 -11.30 -5.97 26.02
N ALA A 169 -11.89 -7.16 26.25
CA ALA A 169 -11.14 -8.32 26.72
C ALA A 169 -10.02 -8.75 25.75
N ILE A 170 -10.19 -8.59 24.44
CA ILE A 170 -9.18 -8.97 23.44
C ILE A 170 -8.10 -7.89 23.28
N VAL A 171 -8.52 -6.64 23.06
CA VAL A 171 -7.65 -5.56 22.56
C VAL A 171 -7.21 -4.61 23.69
N GLY A 172 -8.00 -4.52 24.77
CA GLY A 172 -7.88 -3.53 25.84
C GLY A 172 -8.84 -2.34 25.64
N SER A 173 -9.23 -1.68 26.73
CA SER A 173 -10.19 -0.56 26.74
C SER A 173 -9.73 0.61 25.87
N ALA A 174 -8.50 1.08 26.06
CA ALA A 174 -7.93 2.21 25.31
C ALA A 174 -7.94 2.00 23.80
N VAL A 175 -7.50 0.81 23.36
CA VAL A 175 -7.42 0.50 21.93
C VAL A 175 -8.81 0.23 21.36
N ALA A 176 -9.71 -0.39 22.13
CA ALA A 176 -11.11 -0.58 21.74
C ALA A 176 -11.82 0.78 21.55
N ALA A 177 -11.61 1.75 22.44
CA ALA A 177 -12.14 3.11 22.31
C ALA A 177 -11.64 3.79 21.03
N LYS A 178 -10.33 3.71 20.73
CA LYS A 178 -9.76 4.26 19.48
C LYS A 178 -10.34 3.60 18.23
N LEU A 179 -10.48 2.27 18.24
CA LEU A 179 -11.09 1.53 17.12
C LEU A 179 -12.57 1.90 16.93
N MET A 180 -13.31 2.08 18.01
CA MET A 180 -14.72 2.47 17.97
C MET A 180 -14.89 3.92 17.50
N GLY A 181 -14.09 4.85 18.03
CA GLY A 181 -14.12 6.26 17.65
C GLY A 181 -13.84 6.46 16.17
N THR A 182 -12.76 5.83 15.66
CA THR A 182 -12.41 5.92 14.23
C THR A 182 -13.35 5.16 13.29
N ALA A 183 -14.04 4.13 13.78
CA ALA A 183 -15.07 3.45 13.00
C ALA A 183 -16.40 4.22 12.97
N GLY A 184 -16.61 5.18 13.87
CA GLY A 184 -17.90 5.88 14.03
C GLY A 184 -18.93 5.08 14.85
N GLY A 185 -18.46 4.28 15.82
CA GLY A 185 -19.30 3.52 16.74
C GLY A 185 -19.25 2.00 16.55
N LEU A 186 -19.86 1.28 17.49
CA LEU A 186 -19.79 -0.19 17.57
C LEU A 186 -20.46 -0.89 16.37
N SER A 187 -21.58 -0.38 15.87
CA SER A 187 -22.28 -0.96 14.71
C SER A 187 -21.47 -0.83 13.42
N ALA A 188 -20.85 0.34 13.20
CA ALA A 188 -19.97 0.55 12.06
C ALA A 188 -18.72 -0.35 12.13
N LEU A 189 -18.14 -0.50 13.33
CA LEU A 189 -17.02 -1.42 13.55
C LEU A 189 -17.40 -2.90 13.31
N ALA A 190 -18.60 -3.33 13.69
CA ALA A 190 -19.09 -4.69 13.45
C ALA A 190 -19.29 -5.00 11.95
N ASN A 191 -19.75 -4.01 11.18
CA ASN A 191 -19.90 -4.11 9.72
C ASN A 191 -18.55 -4.07 8.99
N MET A 192 -17.52 -3.50 9.61
CA MET A 192 -16.18 -3.43 9.03
C MET A 192 -15.56 -4.83 8.87
N PRO A 193 -15.01 -5.18 7.69
CA PRO A 193 -14.31 -6.45 7.52
C PRO A 193 -12.96 -6.45 8.25
N ALA A 194 -12.49 -7.63 8.66
CA ALA A 194 -11.24 -7.81 9.41
C ALA A 194 -10.01 -7.20 8.72
N CYS A 195 -9.98 -7.19 7.38
CA CYS A 195 -8.90 -6.58 6.61
C CYS A 195 -8.83 -5.05 6.76
N ASN A 196 -9.97 -4.39 6.98
CA ASN A 196 -10.02 -2.94 7.17
C ASN A 196 -9.65 -2.59 8.60
N VAL A 197 -10.18 -3.34 9.59
CA VAL A 197 -9.82 -3.18 11.01
C VAL A 197 -8.32 -3.31 11.25
N LEU A 198 -7.64 -4.17 10.48
CA LEU A 198 -6.17 -4.31 10.50
C LEU A 198 -5.42 -3.00 10.20
N VAL A 199 -5.98 -2.14 9.37
CA VAL A 199 -5.34 -0.91 8.86
C VAL A 199 -5.89 0.34 9.56
N VAL A 200 -6.86 0.19 10.46
CA VAL A 200 -7.39 1.31 11.25
C VAL A 200 -6.29 1.89 12.14
N GLY A 201 -6.20 3.22 12.17
CA GLY A 201 -5.13 3.95 12.86
C GLY A 201 -3.80 3.95 12.11
N HIS A 202 -3.78 3.55 10.84
CA HIS A 202 -2.57 3.65 10.04
C HIS A 202 -2.27 5.09 9.63
N ASN A 203 -1.13 5.60 10.09
CA ASN A 203 -0.62 6.89 9.64
C ASN A 203 -0.28 6.83 8.16
N ARG A 204 -0.69 7.85 7.39
CA ARG A 204 -0.31 7.99 5.98
C ARG A 204 1.21 8.00 5.90
N LYS A 205 1.78 7.06 5.15
CA LYS A 205 3.23 6.94 4.98
C LYS A 205 3.73 8.13 4.19
N ASN A 206 4.51 9.00 4.83
CA ASN A 206 5.33 9.94 4.11
C ASN A 206 6.50 9.18 3.47
N ARG A 207 6.60 9.17 2.13
CA ARG A 207 7.69 8.50 1.39
C ARG A 207 8.98 9.32 1.41
N VAL A 208 9.19 10.12 2.45
CA VAL A 208 10.35 10.98 2.58
C VAL A 208 11.48 10.16 3.21
N GLY A 209 12.52 9.90 2.42
CA GLY A 209 13.76 9.23 2.83
C GLY A 209 14.07 7.92 2.10
N PHE A 210 15.33 7.50 2.17
CA PHE A 210 15.85 6.30 1.51
C PHE A 210 15.67 4.99 2.32
N SER A 211 15.02 5.05 3.50
CA SER A 211 14.97 3.91 4.41
C SER A 211 13.82 2.94 4.10
N THR A 212 14.15 1.65 3.95
CA THR A 212 13.17 0.56 3.83
C THR A 212 12.67 0.08 5.20
N ALA A 213 13.39 0.38 6.28
CA ALA A 213 13.09 -0.07 7.65
C ALA A 213 11.87 0.62 8.27
N LEU A 214 11.67 1.93 8.02
CA LEU A 214 10.44 2.64 8.43
C LEU A 214 9.21 2.26 7.59
N SER A 215 9.38 1.40 6.57
CA SER A 215 8.26 0.95 5.74
C SER A 215 7.38 -0.11 6.39
N GLN A 216 7.48 -0.36 7.71
CA GLN A 216 6.64 -1.32 8.44
C GLN A 216 5.19 -1.21 7.94
N SER A 217 4.80 -2.25 7.21
CA SER A 217 3.65 -2.20 6.32
C SER A 217 2.45 -2.62 7.14
N ARG A 218 1.74 -1.60 7.66
CA ARG A 218 0.42 -1.63 8.34
C ARG A 218 0.49 -1.46 9.86
N ALA A 219 1.18 -0.42 10.31
CA ALA A 219 1.11 0.02 11.70
C ALA A 219 -0.25 0.66 11.99
N GLY A 220 -1.10 0.01 12.77
CA GLY A 220 -2.42 0.53 13.17
C GLY A 220 -2.60 0.46 14.69
N TYR A 221 -3.80 0.79 15.19
CA TYR A 221 -4.05 0.77 16.64
C TYR A 221 -3.87 -0.62 17.27
N LEU A 222 -4.07 -1.69 16.50
CA LEU A 222 -3.84 -3.06 16.94
C LEU A 222 -2.39 -3.36 17.33
N GLU A 223 -1.42 -2.58 16.86
CA GLU A 223 -0.03 -2.74 17.28
C GLU A 223 0.22 -2.26 18.71
N GLN A 224 -0.61 -1.34 19.22
CA GLN A 224 -0.50 -0.84 20.60
C GLN A 224 -0.94 -1.90 21.63
N THR A 225 -1.52 -3.00 21.18
CA THR A 225 -1.98 -4.07 22.06
C THR A 225 -0.84 -4.85 22.69
N GLU A 226 -1.03 -5.26 23.93
CA GLU A 226 -0.08 -6.08 24.69
C GLU A 226 0.25 -7.40 23.96
N ILE A 227 -0.75 -8.03 23.34
CA ILE A 227 -0.60 -9.30 22.62
C ILE A 227 0.35 -9.12 21.42
N PHE A 228 0.21 -8.02 20.68
CA PHE A 228 1.10 -7.75 19.56
C PHE A 228 2.53 -7.45 20.02
N GLN A 229 2.69 -6.62 21.06
CA GLN A 229 4.01 -6.22 21.57
C GLN A 229 4.79 -7.40 22.16
N SER A 230 4.11 -8.32 22.85
CA SER A 230 4.71 -9.56 23.37
C SER A 230 5.10 -10.58 22.29
N THR A 231 4.58 -10.44 21.06
CA THR A 231 4.86 -11.39 19.96
C THR A 231 6.22 -11.08 19.31
N PRO A 232 7.03 -12.10 18.98
CA PRO A 232 8.30 -11.91 18.26
C PRO A 232 8.09 -11.28 16.88
N PRO A 233 9.04 -10.44 16.40
CA PRO A 233 8.85 -9.58 15.23
C PRO A 233 8.52 -10.34 13.93
N GLU A 234 9.03 -11.57 13.77
CA GLU A 234 8.75 -12.42 12.60
C GLU A 234 7.27 -12.83 12.49
N LEU A 235 6.61 -13.00 13.65
CA LEU A 235 5.23 -13.46 13.73
C LEU A 235 4.22 -12.32 13.86
N ARG A 236 4.67 -11.08 14.14
CA ARG A 236 3.81 -9.90 14.37
C ARG A 236 2.78 -9.67 13.28
N MET A 237 3.17 -9.77 12.00
CA MET A 237 2.23 -9.59 10.89
C MET A 237 1.13 -10.66 10.84
N ARG A 238 1.48 -11.90 11.21
CA ARG A 238 0.52 -13.01 11.26
C ARG A 238 -0.40 -12.87 12.48
N ALA A 239 0.16 -12.48 13.63
CA ALA A 239 -0.58 -12.21 14.86
C ALA A 239 -1.55 -11.04 14.70
N SER A 240 -1.13 -9.94 14.08
CA SER A 240 -1.97 -8.77 13.84
C SER A 240 -3.21 -9.09 12.98
N ARG A 241 -3.06 -9.93 11.94
CA ARG A 241 -4.21 -10.43 11.15
C ARG A 241 -5.17 -11.28 11.98
N LEU A 242 -4.63 -12.15 12.83
CA LEU A 242 -5.44 -13.00 13.70
C LEU A 242 -6.19 -12.14 14.73
N LEU A 243 -5.49 -11.18 15.34
CA LEU A 243 -6.04 -10.21 16.28
C LEU A 243 -7.17 -9.42 15.63
N ALA A 244 -6.94 -8.78 14.47
CA ALA A 244 -7.99 -8.06 13.74
C ALA A 244 -9.21 -8.93 13.45
N SER A 245 -8.99 -10.17 13.03
CA SER A 245 -10.08 -11.12 12.74
C SER A 245 -10.92 -11.44 13.97
N LYS A 246 -10.25 -11.74 15.09
CA LYS A 246 -10.93 -12.09 16.35
C LYS A 246 -11.58 -10.87 17.00
N SER A 247 -10.97 -9.69 16.88
CA SER A 247 -11.55 -8.41 17.29
C SER A 247 -12.82 -8.08 16.51
N THR A 248 -12.86 -8.31 15.18
CA THR A 248 -14.11 -8.12 14.42
C THR A 248 -15.23 -9.07 14.83
N LEU A 249 -14.90 -10.30 15.18
CA LEU A 249 -15.90 -11.25 15.69
C LEU A 249 -16.44 -10.80 17.05
N ALA A 250 -15.55 -10.37 17.96
CA ALA A 250 -15.96 -9.83 19.26
C ALA A 250 -16.82 -8.57 19.12
N ALA A 251 -16.43 -7.63 18.26
CA ALA A 251 -17.22 -6.42 17.98
C ALA A 251 -18.63 -6.74 17.47
N ARG A 252 -18.79 -7.79 16.64
CA ARG A 252 -20.10 -8.25 16.16
C ARG A 252 -20.96 -8.85 17.27
N VAL A 253 -20.36 -9.63 18.17
CA VAL A 253 -21.05 -10.19 19.34
C VAL A 253 -21.52 -9.07 20.28
N ASP A 254 -20.66 -8.08 20.52
CA ASP A 254 -20.98 -6.91 21.33
C ASP A 254 -22.08 -6.05 20.69
N ALA A 255 -22.04 -5.84 19.36
CA ALA A 255 -23.08 -5.10 18.64
C ALA A 255 -24.47 -5.74 18.75
N THR A 256 -24.54 -7.08 18.81
CA THR A 256 -25.80 -7.81 19.03
C THR A 256 -26.17 -7.97 20.52
N ARG A 257 -25.38 -7.41 21.45
CA ARG A 257 -25.52 -7.57 22.91
C ARG A 257 -25.57 -9.05 23.35
N GLY A 258 -24.77 -9.91 22.73
CA GLY A 258 -24.82 -11.36 22.92
C GLY A 258 -24.32 -11.84 24.29
N ASP A 259 -23.17 -11.32 24.74
CA ASP A 259 -22.49 -11.77 25.96
C ASP A 259 -22.05 -10.57 26.82
N PRO A 260 -22.83 -10.15 27.83
CA PRO A 260 -22.48 -9.01 28.70
C PRO A 260 -21.35 -9.33 29.68
N SER A 261 -21.03 -10.62 29.92
CA SER A 261 -19.97 -11.03 30.86
C SER A 261 -18.55 -10.98 30.28
N GLY A 262 -18.38 -10.78 28.97
CA GLY A 262 -17.07 -10.79 28.31
C GLY A 262 -16.42 -12.19 28.19
N THR A 263 -17.17 -13.26 28.43
CA THR A 263 -16.73 -14.66 28.38
C THR A 263 -16.21 -15.05 27.00
N ASN A 264 -16.96 -14.71 25.94
CA ASN A 264 -16.55 -14.95 24.56
C ASN A 264 -15.25 -14.21 24.22
N GLY A 265 -15.10 -12.96 24.65
CA GLY A 265 -13.88 -12.18 24.46
C GLY A 265 -12.65 -12.82 25.11
N LYS A 266 -12.79 -13.32 26.35
CA LYS A 266 -11.71 -14.06 27.05
C LYS A 266 -11.33 -15.36 26.32
N ALA A 267 -12.32 -16.14 25.87
CA ALA A 267 -12.08 -17.36 25.11
C ALA A 267 -11.34 -17.08 23.78
N LEU A 268 -11.74 -16.02 23.06
CA LEU A 268 -11.05 -15.58 21.84
C LEU A 268 -9.62 -15.11 22.14
N ARG A 269 -9.41 -14.39 23.25
CA ARG A 269 -8.06 -13.97 23.69
C ARG A 269 -7.15 -15.18 23.95
N GLU A 270 -7.66 -16.21 24.61
CA GLU A 270 -6.93 -17.46 24.84
C GLU A 270 -6.62 -18.20 23.53
N GLU A 271 -7.56 -18.23 22.58
CA GLU A 271 -7.33 -18.83 21.27
C GLU A 271 -6.22 -18.10 20.51
N ILE A 272 -6.16 -16.77 20.60
CA ILE A 272 -5.07 -15.98 20.01
C ILE A 272 -3.73 -16.38 20.63
N ARG A 273 -3.65 -16.45 21.96
CA ARG A 273 -2.42 -16.86 22.67
C ARG A 273 -1.97 -18.27 22.26
N LYS A 274 -2.88 -19.25 22.33
CA LYS A 274 -2.60 -20.63 21.91
C LYS A 274 -2.08 -20.73 20.47
N ASN A 275 -2.62 -19.93 19.55
CA ASN A 275 -2.15 -19.91 18.16
C ASN A 275 -0.76 -19.29 18.03
N ILE A 276 -0.47 -18.21 18.77
CA ILE A 276 0.85 -17.57 18.78
C ILE A 276 1.89 -18.54 19.35
N ASP A 277 1.60 -19.19 20.47
CA ASP A 277 2.49 -20.16 21.11
C ASP A 277 2.78 -21.33 20.15
N LYS A 278 1.75 -21.87 19.49
CA LYS A 278 1.88 -22.91 18.47
C LYS A 278 2.75 -22.49 17.26
N TRP A 279 2.81 -21.20 16.93
CA TRP A 279 3.69 -20.73 15.85
C TRP A 279 5.14 -20.57 16.28
N GLN A 280 5.39 -20.42 17.59
CA GLN A 280 6.74 -20.39 18.15
C GLN A 280 7.32 -21.80 18.30
N GLU A 281 6.47 -22.83 18.41
CA GLU A 281 6.91 -24.22 18.40
C GLU A 281 7.67 -24.54 17.10
N PRO A 282 8.94 -24.96 17.18
CA PRO A 282 9.68 -25.36 16.00
C PRO A 282 9.02 -26.58 15.36
N PRO A 283 8.97 -26.66 14.02
CA PRO A 283 8.42 -27.84 13.36
C PRO A 283 9.24 -29.07 13.77
N PRO A 284 8.60 -30.24 13.96
CA PRO A 284 9.30 -31.46 14.32
C PRO A 284 10.39 -31.75 13.29
N ALA A 285 11.55 -32.19 13.76
CA ALA A 285 12.69 -32.50 12.91
C ALA A 285 12.27 -33.50 11.83
N ARG A 286 12.48 -33.13 10.56
CA ARG A 286 12.21 -34.03 9.44
C ARG A 286 13.17 -35.19 9.53
N GLN A 287 12.63 -36.38 9.78
CA GLN A 287 13.43 -37.61 9.70
C GLN A 287 13.97 -37.76 8.28
N PRO A 288 15.22 -38.23 8.11
CA PRO A 288 15.80 -38.46 6.80
C PRO A 288 14.90 -39.43 6.04
N LYS A 289 14.31 -38.95 4.94
CA LYS A 289 13.50 -39.83 4.09
C LYS A 289 14.46 -40.85 3.47
N PRO A 290 14.26 -42.16 3.68
CA PRO A 290 15.13 -43.15 3.08
C PRO A 290 15.08 -42.98 1.57
N LEU A 291 16.24 -43.12 0.94
CA LEU A 291 16.29 -43.16 -0.51
C LEU A 291 15.40 -44.29 -1.00
N HIS A 292 14.79 -44.06 -2.16
CA HIS A 292 14.06 -45.11 -2.81
C HIS A 292 15.01 -46.29 -3.08
N VAL A 293 14.59 -47.52 -2.75
CA VAL A 293 15.39 -48.72 -3.04
C VAL A 293 15.77 -48.72 -4.53
N PRO A 294 17.07 -48.92 -4.87
CA PRO A 294 17.47 -49.03 -6.26
C PRO A 294 16.65 -50.12 -6.96
N TYR A 295 15.78 -49.72 -7.88
CA TYR A 295 15.02 -50.67 -8.68
C TYR A 295 15.94 -51.26 -9.75
N SER A 296 16.06 -52.59 -9.78
CA SER A 296 16.73 -53.32 -10.86
C SER A 296 15.82 -53.50 -12.09
N GLU A 297 14.50 -53.31 -11.93
CA GLU A 297 13.53 -53.56 -13.00
C GLU A 297 13.52 -52.46 -14.07
N PRO A 298 13.45 -52.83 -15.37
CA PRO A 298 13.36 -51.86 -16.44
C PRO A 298 12.04 -51.09 -16.38
N LYS A 299 12.13 -49.76 -16.45
CA LYS A 299 10.94 -48.89 -16.42
C LYS A 299 10.05 -49.14 -17.64
N LYS A 300 8.73 -49.24 -17.42
CA LYS A 300 7.72 -49.38 -18.48
C LYS A 300 7.88 -48.29 -19.55
N ARG A 301 8.13 -48.69 -20.80
CA ARG A 301 8.24 -47.78 -21.94
C ARG A 301 6.85 -47.31 -22.35
N ARG A 302 6.66 -46.00 -22.48
CA ARG A 302 5.43 -45.40 -23.01
C ARG A 302 5.71 -44.69 -24.33
N GLY A 303 4.72 -44.66 -25.22
CA GLY A 303 4.71 -43.83 -26.42
C GLY A 303 4.01 -42.49 -26.17
N GLY A 304 3.93 -41.64 -27.19
CA GLY A 304 3.08 -40.46 -27.19
C GLY A 304 3.81 -39.13 -27.31
N ARG A 305 3.11 -38.11 -27.85
CA ARG A 305 3.65 -36.77 -28.15
C ARG A 305 4.20 -36.07 -26.90
N ARG A 306 3.50 -36.15 -25.77
CA ARG A 306 3.93 -35.54 -24.50
C ARG A 306 5.21 -36.17 -23.95
N LEU A 307 5.30 -37.51 -23.99
CA LEU A 307 6.49 -38.22 -23.52
C LEU A 307 7.67 -38.03 -24.47
N ARG A 308 7.44 -38.02 -25.79
CA ARG A 308 8.47 -37.70 -26.79
C ARG A 308 9.04 -36.30 -26.56
N LYS A 309 8.17 -35.30 -26.36
CA LYS A 309 8.58 -33.93 -26.01
C LYS A 309 9.31 -33.84 -24.65
N MET A 310 8.96 -34.68 -23.67
CA MET A 310 9.71 -34.76 -22.41
C MET A 310 11.09 -35.39 -22.61
N LYS A 311 11.19 -36.50 -23.35
CA LYS A 311 12.45 -37.14 -23.70
C LYS A 311 13.35 -36.21 -24.50
N GLU A 312 12.81 -35.51 -25.49
CA GLU A 312 13.51 -34.48 -26.27
C GLU A 312 14.15 -33.38 -25.41
N ARG A 313 13.56 -33.04 -24.24
CA ARG A 313 14.12 -32.03 -23.31
C ARG A 313 15.35 -32.51 -22.53
N TYR A 314 15.44 -33.81 -22.25
CA TYR A 314 16.50 -34.37 -21.40
C TYR A 314 17.49 -35.24 -22.18
N GLN A 315 17.12 -35.71 -23.37
CA GLN A 315 18.01 -36.52 -24.20
C GLN A 315 19.11 -35.65 -24.78
N VAL A 316 20.30 -36.23 -24.89
CA VAL A 316 21.42 -35.61 -25.61
C VAL A 316 20.97 -35.32 -27.03
N THR A 317 21.14 -34.06 -27.46
CA THR A 317 20.76 -33.63 -28.81
C THR A 317 21.63 -34.34 -29.84
N ASP A 318 21.13 -34.50 -31.07
CA ASP A 318 21.90 -35.18 -32.12
C ASP A 318 23.20 -34.42 -32.45
N MET A 319 23.19 -33.09 -32.32
CA MET A 319 24.37 -32.23 -32.36
C MET A 319 25.41 -32.63 -31.31
N ARG A 320 24.99 -32.81 -30.05
CA ARG A 320 25.90 -33.23 -28.98
C ARG A 320 26.35 -34.69 -29.13
N LYS A 321 25.51 -35.56 -29.72
CA LYS A 321 25.94 -36.93 -30.07
C LYS A 321 27.03 -36.94 -31.13
N LEU A 322 26.99 -36.04 -32.12
CA LEU A 322 28.04 -35.88 -33.13
C LEU A 322 29.31 -35.28 -32.54
N ALA A 323 29.17 -34.28 -31.67
CA ALA A 323 30.31 -33.72 -30.94
C ALA A 323 30.99 -34.74 -30.03
N ASN A 324 30.23 -35.68 -29.45
CA ASN A 324 30.79 -36.76 -28.62
C ASN A 324 31.40 -37.91 -29.46
N ARG A 325 31.33 -37.89 -30.80
CA ARG A 325 32.01 -38.87 -31.66
C ARG A 325 33.35 -38.30 -32.07
N MET A 326 34.39 -39.13 -32.02
CA MET A 326 35.74 -38.77 -32.44
C MET A 326 36.12 -39.59 -33.68
N ALA A 327 36.69 -38.94 -34.68
CA ALA A 327 37.24 -39.63 -35.84
C ALA A 327 38.64 -40.14 -35.52
N PHE A 328 38.87 -41.43 -35.72
CA PHE A 328 40.14 -42.07 -35.43
C PHE A 328 41.21 -41.64 -36.45
N GLY A 329 42.38 -41.25 -35.97
CA GLY A 329 43.53 -40.87 -36.82
C GLY A 329 43.49 -39.46 -37.39
N THR A 330 42.48 -38.65 -37.08
CA THR A 330 42.40 -37.23 -37.46
C THR A 330 42.43 -36.34 -36.22
N PRO A 331 43.27 -35.28 -36.18
CA PRO A 331 43.26 -34.34 -35.07
C PRO A 331 41.91 -33.60 -34.99
N GLU A 332 41.45 -33.38 -33.77
CA GLU A 332 40.15 -32.75 -33.50
C GLU A 332 40.24 -31.21 -33.63
N GLU A 333 39.23 -30.60 -34.26
CA GLU A 333 39.05 -29.15 -34.19
C GLU A 333 38.50 -28.77 -32.82
N SER A 334 39.16 -27.85 -32.13
CA SER A 334 38.74 -27.33 -30.82
C SER A 334 38.43 -25.83 -30.89
N SER A 335 37.50 -25.38 -30.04
CA SER A 335 37.22 -23.96 -29.89
C SER A 335 38.37 -23.25 -29.19
N LEU A 336 39.00 -22.31 -29.87
CA LEU A 336 40.17 -21.57 -29.36
C LEU A 336 39.80 -20.30 -28.56
N GLY A 337 38.55 -20.17 -28.09
CA GLY A 337 38.03 -18.91 -27.54
C GLY A 337 37.93 -18.81 -26.02
N ASP A 338 37.94 -19.92 -25.27
CA ASP A 338 37.58 -19.91 -23.83
C ASP A 338 38.59 -20.65 -22.93
N GLY A 339 39.82 -20.88 -23.41
CA GLY A 339 40.92 -21.49 -22.64
C GLY A 339 40.73 -22.96 -22.23
N LEU A 340 39.55 -23.55 -22.45
CA LEU A 340 39.20 -24.93 -22.06
C LEU A 340 39.27 -25.93 -23.22
N GLY A 341 39.63 -25.50 -24.44
CA GLY A 341 39.88 -26.38 -25.58
C GLY A 341 38.74 -27.36 -25.87
N ILE A 342 37.49 -26.87 -25.91
CA ILE A 342 36.33 -27.73 -26.13
C ILE A 342 36.40 -28.27 -27.57
N GLY A 343 36.63 -29.57 -27.68
CA GLY A 343 36.64 -30.30 -28.93
C GLY A 343 35.26 -30.44 -29.56
N TYR A 344 35.19 -30.27 -30.87
CA TYR A 344 33.96 -30.41 -31.66
C TYR A 344 33.72 -31.83 -32.15
N GLY A 345 34.63 -32.78 -31.91
CA GLY A 345 34.56 -34.15 -32.39
C GLY A 345 34.34 -34.23 -33.89
N MET A 346 33.31 -34.96 -34.31
CA MET A 346 32.88 -35.04 -35.72
C MET A 346 31.98 -33.88 -36.15
N LEU A 347 31.68 -32.93 -35.26
CA LEU A 347 30.87 -31.76 -35.58
C LEU A 347 31.73 -30.73 -36.33
N GLY A 348 31.72 -30.78 -37.66
CA GLY A 348 32.54 -29.88 -38.51
C GLY A 348 33.26 -30.59 -39.66
N GLN A 349 33.36 -31.93 -39.61
CA GLN A 349 34.14 -32.74 -40.56
C GLN A 349 33.59 -32.79 -42.01
N ALA A 350 32.53 -32.04 -42.33
CA ALA A 350 31.85 -32.04 -43.63
C ALA A 350 32.47 -31.06 -44.67
N GLY A 351 33.77 -30.76 -44.56
CA GLY A 351 34.55 -30.10 -45.62
C GLY A 351 34.28 -28.61 -45.84
N SER A 352 33.61 -27.92 -44.91
CA SER A 352 33.42 -26.47 -44.95
C SER A 352 33.85 -25.88 -43.61
N ASN A 353 34.73 -24.88 -43.63
CA ASN A 353 35.24 -24.16 -42.44
C ASN A 353 34.14 -23.39 -41.67
N ARG A 354 32.86 -23.59 -42.00
CA ARG A 354 31.69 -23.03 -41.32
C ARG A 354 30.80 -24.16 -40.79
N LEU A 355 30.66 -24.19 -39.47
CA LEU A 355 29.70 -25.03 -38.76
C LEU A 355 28.26 -24.64 -39.13
N HIS A 356 27.67 -25.31 -40.11
CA HIS A 356 26.25 -25.16 -40.43
C HIS A 356 25.38 -25.92 -39.42
N VAL A 357 25.06 -25.28 -38.31
CA VAL A 357 24.12 -25.82 -37.31
C VAL A 357 22.70 -25.38 -37.65
N SER A 358 21.86 -26.31 -38.15
CA SER A 358 20.42 -26.05 -38.19
C SER A 358 19.88 -25.99 -36.76
N SER A 359 19.65 -24.78 -36.27
CA SER A 359 19.11 -24.55 -34.94
C SER A 359 17.62 -24.93 -34.93
N LYS A 360 17.32 -26.23 -34.78
CA LYS A 360 15.99 -26.64 -34.32
C LYS A 360 15.88 -26.23 -32.85
N LEU A 361 15.65 -24.94 -32.61
CA LEU A 361 15.43 -24.30 -31.31
C LEU A 361 14.22 -24.97 -30.62
N LYS A 362 14.46 -26.06 -29.89
CA LYS A 362 13.46 -26.71 -29.04
C LYS A 362 13.89 -26.83 -27.58
N VAL A 363 15.12 -26.42 -27.27
CA VAL A 363 15.68 -26.48 -25.91
C VAL A 363 16.01 -25.07 -25.41
N ASN A 364 15.09 -24.12 -25.57
CA ASN A 364 15.19 -22.89 -24.78
C ASN A 364 14.92 -23.25 -23.32
N ALA A 365 15.83 -22.87 -22.42
CA ALA A 365 15.65 -23.04 -20.99
C ALA A 365 14.36 -22.31 -20.57
N LYS A 366 13.28 -23.06 -20.35
CA LYS A 366 12.05 -22.46 -19.85
C LYS A 366 12.30 -22.01 -18.43
N VAL A 367 12.26 -20.70 -18.20
CA VAL A 367 12.27 -20.09 -16.88
C VAL A 367 11.21 -20.79 -16.03
N ALA A 368 11.63 -21.27 -14.85
CA ALA A 368 10.75 -22.03 -13.95
C ALA A 368 9.44 -21.26 -13.70
N LYS A 369 8.31 -21.99 -13.66
CA LYS A 369 6.96 -21.42 -13.53
C LYS A 369 6.82 -20.42 -12.36
N LYS A 370 7.65 -20.56 -11.31
CA LYS A 370 7.72 -19.65 -10.16
C LYS A 370 8.25 -18.24 -10.51
N ARG A 371 9.17 -18.12 -11.48
CA ARG A 371 9.69 -16.84 -11.99
C ARG A 371 8.79 -16.20 -13.06
N GLN A 372 7.87 -16.96 -13.66
CA GLN A 372 6.87 -16.38 -14.56
C GLN A 372 5.82 -15.56 -13.79
N PHE A 373 5.54 -15.90 -12.54
CA PHE A 373 4.60 -15.16 -11.70
C PHE A 373 5.16 -13.81 -11.19
N THR A 374 6.47 -13.66 -11.10
CA THR A 374 7.09 -12.41 -10.65
C THR A 374 7.16 -11.36 -11.75
N GLY A 375 7.11 -11.77 -13.03
CA GLY A 375 7.05 -10.85 -14.18
C GLY A 375 5.63 -10.49 -14.64
N GLY A 376 4.61 -11.14 -14.08
CA GLY A 376 3.19 -10.84 -14.34
C GLY A 376 2.47 -10.17 -13.17
N SER A 377 3.23 -9.65 -12.19
CA SER A 377 2.67 -8.99 -11.02
C SER A 377 2.51 -7.50 -11.31
N THR A 378 1.28 -7.14 -11.72
CA THR A 378 0.71 -5.80 -11.58
C THR A 378 1.56 -4.66 -12.17
N THR A 379 1.44 -4.41 -13.48
CA THR A 379 1.33 -3.02 -13.90
C THR A 379 0.09 -2.48 -13.20
N SER A 380 0.29 -1.58 -12.26
CA SER A 380 -0.71 -0.79 -11.58
C SER A 380 -1.92 -0.54 -12.49
N GLY A 381 -3.08 -1.10 -12.13
CA GLY A 381 -4.38 -0.73 -12.72
C GLY A 381 -4.77 0.73 -12.45
N LEU A 382 -3.86 1.54 -11.89
CA LEU A 382 -3.96 2.98 -11.73
C LEU A 382 -2.98 3.76 -12.62
N THR A 383 -2.04 3.10 -13.32
CA THR A 383 -1.12 3.80 -14.26
C THR A 383 -1.41 3.46 -15.73
N THR A 384 -2.25 2.47 -16.01
CA THR A 384 -2.67 2.16 -17.40
C THR A 384 -4.00 2.81 -17.80
N SER A 385 -4.69 3.46 -16.86
CA SER A 385 -5.98 4.13 -17.11
C SER A 385 -6.05 5.45 -16.36
N SER A 386 -5.04 6.30 -16.53
CA SER A 386 -5.01 7.64 -15.93
C SER A 386 -4.47 8.65 -16.93
N LEU A 387 -5.39 9.23 -17.70
CA LEU A 387 -5.34 10.56 -18.32
C LEU A 387 -4.18 10.81 -19.30
N ALA A 388 -4.47 10.81 -20.60
CA ALA A 388 -3.62 11.46 -21.60
C ALA A 388 -4.26 12.78 -22.03
N PHE A 389 -3.58 13.90 -21.80
CA PHE A 389 -3.99 15.20 -22.33
C PHE A 389 -3.52 15.33 -23.76
N THR A 390 -4.45 15.48 -24.71
CA THR A 390 -4.10 15.87 -26.08
C THR A 390 -4.65 17.27 -26.35
N LEU A 391 -3.86 18.08 -27.05
CA LEU A 391 -4.13 19.51 -27.29
C LEU A 391 -5.41 19.79 -28.10
N VAL A 392 -6.05 18.77 -28.67
CA VAL A 392 -7.15 18.95 -29.63
C VAL A 392 -8.50 18.44 -29.10
N GLN A 393 -8.54 17.48 -28.15
CA GLN A 393 -9.80 16.83 -27.74
C GLN A 393 -10.03 16.71 -26.21
N GLY A 394 -9.10 17.20 -25.37
CA GLY A 394 -9.29 17.23 -23.91
C GLY A 394 -8.94 15.92 -23.19
N ILE A 395 -9.61 15.66 -22.06
CA ILE A 395 -9.34 14.52 -21.17
C ILE A 395 -10.03 13.27 -21.72
N GLU A 396 -9.23 12.31 -22.23
CA GLU A 396 -9.75 11.02 -22.68
C GLU A 396 -9.15 9.83 -21.90
N LEU A 397 -10.00 8.84 -21.65
CA LEU A 397 -9.64 7.55 -21.08
C LEU A 397 -9.15 6.62 -22.21
N CYS A 398 -7.86 6.62 -22.49
CA CYS A 398 -7.27 5.70 -23.47
C CYS A 398 -6.79 4.41 -22.80
N ASN A 399 -7.24 3.24 -23.32
CA ASN A 399 -6.71 1.93 -22.95
C ASN A 399 -5.68 1.47 -24.01
N PRO A 400 -4.37 1.61 -23.77
CA PRO A 400 -3.34 1.31 -24.78
C PRO A 400 -3.20 -0.19 -25.09
N GLN A 401 -3.81 -1.09 -24.29
CA GLN A 401 -3.80 -2.53 -24.57
C GLN A 401 -4.87 -2.97 -25.57
N ALA A 402 -5.91 -2.15 -25.82
CA ALA A 402 -6.95 -2.47 -26.80
C ALA A 402 -6.44 -2.44 -28.25
N LEU A 403 -5.39 -1.66 -28.52
CA LEU A 403 -4.78 -1.54 -29.85
C LEU A 403 -3.83 -2.70 -30.19
N GLY A 404 -3.51 -3.59 -29.25
CA GLY A 404 -2.61 -4.73 -29.44
C GLY A 404 -3.30 -6.08 -29.68
N LEU A 405 -4.64 -6.13 -29.69
CA LEU A 405 -5.41 -7.39 -29.73
C LEU A 405 -6.36 -7.50 -30.93
N VAL A 406 -6.10 -6.77 -32.01
CA VAL A 406 -6.79 -6.96 -33.30
C VAL A 406 -5.90 -7.81 -34.21
N SER A 407 -5.77 -9.08 -33.87
CA SER A 407 -5.37 -10.13 -34.82
C SER A 407 -5.89 -11.47 -34.32
N GLY A 408 -7.11 -11.79 -34.76
CA GLY A 408 -7.67 -13.14 -34.70
C GLY A 408 -8.57 -13.41 -33.50
N ILE A 409 -9.80 -13.83 -33.82
CA ILE A 409 -10.86 -14.37 -32.94
C ILE A 409 -11.86 -13.30 -32.48
N GLN A 410 -12.77 -12.94 -33.40
CA GLN A 410 -14.07 -12.38 -33.06
C GLN A 410 -14.89 -13.45 -32.32
N SER A 411 -15.10 -13.25 -31.02
CA SER A 411 -16.10 -13.96 -30.22
C SER A 411 -17.48 -13.37 -30.54
N THR A 412 -18.26 -14.07 -31.36
CA THR A 412 -19.62 -13.70 -31.81
C THR A 412 -20.70 -13.91 -30.74
N TYR A 413 -20.40 -13.68 -29.46
CA TYR A 413 -21.33 -13.99 -28.38
C TYR A 413 -22.05 -12.78 -27.77
N PHE A 414 -21.59 -11.55 -28.05
CA PHE A 414 -22.28 -10.34 -27.63
C PHE A 414 -22.14 -9.26 -28.72
N SER A 415 -23.09 -9.24 -29.66
CA SER A 415 -23.28 -8.09 -30.55
C SER A 415 -24.43 -7.22 -30.04
N GLU A 416 -24.21 -5.92 -29.97
CA GLU A 416 -25.12 -4.89 -29.44
C GLU A 416 -26.44 -4.73 -30.22
N SER A 417 -26.59 -5.44 -31.34
CA SER A 417 -27.79 -5.43 -32.21
C SER A 417 -28.64 -6.71 -32.15
N GLY A 418 -28.39 -7.62 -31.21
CA GLY A 418 -29.17 -8.87 -31.09
C GLY A 418 -30.51 -8.68 -30.37
N THR A 419 -31.63 -8.72 -31.09
CA THR A 419 -32.99 -8.76 -30.50
C THR A 419 -33.40 -10.20 -30.12
N PHE A 420 -34.00 -10.37 -28.94
CA PHE A 420 -34.45 -11.67 -28.43
C PHE A 420 -35.84 -12.05 -28.98
N PHE A 421 -35.99 -13.29 -29.48
CA PHE A 421 -37.30 -13.87 -29.82
C PHE A 421 -37.83 -14.77 -28.69
N LYS A 422 -39.12 -14.60 -28.37
CA LYS A 422 -39.84 -15.37 -27.35
C LYS A 422 -40.37 -16.69 -27.95
N LEU A 423 -39.86 -17.82 -27.50
CA LEU A 423 -40.40 -19.14 -27.86
C LEU A 423 -41.74 -19.39 -27.15
N LYS A 424 -42.78 -19.76 -27.91
CA LYS A 424 -44.05 -20.28 -27.36
C LYS A 424 -43.81 -21.68 -26.81
N LYS A 425 -44.21 -21.90 -25.55
CA LYS A 425 -44.26 -23.23 -24.93
C LYS A 425 -45.26 -24.10 -25.70
N ILE A 426 -44.83 -25.33 -26.01
CA ILE A 426 -45.70 -26.45 -26.39
C ILE A 426 -46.34 -27.00 -25.12
#